data_AF-A0A1E3P833-F1
#
_entry.id   AF-A0A1E3P833-F1
#
_cell.length_a   1.000
_cell.length_b   1.000
_cell.length_c   1.000
_cell.angle_alpha   90.00
_cell.angle_beta   90.00
_cell.angle_gamma   90.00
#
_symmetry.space_group_name_H-M   'P 1'
#
loop_
_entity.id
_entity.type
_entity.pdbx_description
1 polymer ?
#
loop_
_entity_poly.entity_id
_entity_poly.type
_entity_poly.pdbx_seq_one_letter_code
_entity_poly.pdbx_strand_id
1 'polypeptide(L)'
;MKDSISGNTEAILSDRSVEISPAQIEENLRLIEDLKFFLATAPANWQKNQIIRRYYLNHDEGFVSCVFWNNLYFITGTDIVRCIVYRFEQFGREITDRKKFEEGIFSDLRSLKCGSDAVLEASKSPFLDFLYKNSCLRTQKKQKVFFWFSVPHDKLFADALERDLKKEKQNQAGTTKSKTEPALSFGYD
;
A
#
# COMPACT_ATOMS: atom_id res chain seq x y z
N MET A 1 -43.41 10.99 43.52
CA MET A 1 -42.82 12.34 43.47
C MET A 1 -41.52 12.31 44.26
N LYS A 2 -40.40 12.14 43.52
CA LYS A 2 -39.02 12.55 43.84
C LYS A 2 -38.15 12.06 42.69
N ASP A 3 -37.86 13.01 41.81
CA ASP A 3 -36.76 13.11 40.85
C ASP A 3 -35.41 12.83 41.58
N SER A 4 -34.24 12.56 40.99
CA SER A 4 -33.72 12.62 39.62
C SER A 4 -32.27 12.08 39.65
N ILE A 5 -31.93 11.28 38.62
CA ILE A 5 -30.74 11.33 37.74
C ILE A 5 -29.39 11.86 38.31
N SER A 6 -28.36 11.01 38.34
CA SER A 6 -26.96 11.31 37.96
C SER A 6 -26.15 9.99 37.93
N GLY A 7 -25.25 9.70 37.00
CA GLY A 7 -24.74 10.43 35.85
C GLY A 7 -24.15 9.42 34.85
N ASN A 8 -24.36 9.69 33.57
CA ASN A 8 -23.79 8.92 32.46
C ASN A 8 -22.44 9.56 32.11
N THR A 9 -21.34 8.86 32.39
CA THR A 9 -20.00 9.27 31.95
C THR A 9 -19.71 8.58 30.63
N GLU A 10 -20.22 9.13 29.53
CA GLU A 10 -19.75 8.78 28.19
C GLU A 10 -18.51 9.62 27.87
N ALA A 11 -17.38 8.92 27.76
CA ALA A 11 -16.13 9.49 27.28
C ALA A 11 -16.28 9.86 25.79
N ILE A 12 -16.32 11.17 25.52
CA ILE A 12 -16.21 11.73 24.18
C ILE A 12 -14.78 11.49 23.70
N LEU A 13 -14.57 10.45 22.90
CA LEU A 13 -13.36 10.26 22.12
C LEU A 13 -13.36 11.31 21.00
N SER A 14 -12.62 12.39 21.20
CA SER A 14 -12.42 13.41 20.18
C SER A 14 -11.61 12.82 19.02
N ASP A 15 -12.25 12.61 17.88
CA ASP A 15 -11.60 12.40 16.58
C ASP A 15 -10.92 13.73 16.19
N ARG A 16 -9.70 13.96 16.71
CA ARG A 16 -8.93 15.16 16.40
C ARG A 16 -8.27 14.98 15.05
N SER A 17 -8.76 15.70 14.05
CA SER A 17 -8.00 16.04 12.85
C SER A 17 -6.64 16.61 13.27
N VAL A 18 -5.56 16.05 12.73
CA VAL A 18 -4.21 16.56 13.00
C VAL A 18 -3.93 17.64 11.98
N GLU A 19 -3.92 18.90 12.41
CA GLU A 19 -3.44 20.00 11.57
C GLU A 19 -1.95 19.82 11.31
N ILE A 20 -1.60 19.53 10.05
CA ILE A 20 -0.22 19.47 9.57
C ILE A 20 0.09 20.74 8.77
N SER A 21 1.35 21.17 8.77
CA SER A 21 1.75 22.40 8.08
C SER A 21 1.64 22.25 6.55
N PRO A 22 1.44 23.34 5.80
CA PRO A 22 1.47 23.30 4.34
C PRO A 22 2.76 22.68 3.77
N ALA A 23 3.90 22.93 4.41
CA ALA A 23 5.18 22.32 4.04
C ALA A 23 5.19 20.80 4.23
N GLN A 24 4.52 20.28 5.28
CA GLN A 24 4.39 18.84 5.46
C GLN A 24 3.48 18.21 4.41
N ILE A 25 2.40 18.89 4.00
CA ILE A 25 1.53 18.43 2.92
C ILE A 25 2.31 18.34 1.60
N GLU A 26 3.07 19.38 1.28
CA GLU A 26 3.93 19.42 0.09
C GLU A 26 4.96 18.28 0.09
N GLU A 27 5.62 18.05 1.22
CA GLU A 27 6.57 16.95 1.37
C GLU A 27 5.89 15.58 1.21
N ASN A 28 4.73 15.37 1.82
CA ASN A 28 3.98 14.11 1.66
C ASN A 28 3.61 13.83 0.20
N LEU A 29 3.15 14.86 -0.52
CA LEU A 29 2.84 14.75 -1.95
C LEU A 29 4.10 14.44 -2.77
N ARG A 30 5.22 15.08 -2.43
CA ARG A 30 6.51 14.79 -3.05
C ARG A 30 6.96 13.35 -2.83
N LEU A 31 6.79 12.82 -1.62
CA LEU A 31 7.10 11.42 -1.30
C LEU A 31 6.27 10.42 -2.12
N ILE A 32 5.01 10.75 -2.41
CA ILE A 32 4.16 9.97 -3.33
C ILE A 32 4.72 10.00 -4.75
N GLU A 33 5.10 11.18 -5.24
CA GLU A 33 5.66 11.33 -6.59
C GLU A 33 7.03 10.67 -6.73
N ASP A 34 7.89 10.72 -5.71
CA ASP A 34 9.18 10.03 -5.70
C ASP A 34 9.01 8.50 -5.76
N LEU A 35 8.02 7.95 -5.03
CA LEU A 35 7.67 6.54 -5.13
C LEU A 35 7.16 6.19 -6.54
N LYS A 36 6.26 7.00 -7.12
CA LYS A 36 5.77 6.79 -8.50
C LYS A 36 6.92 6.84 -9.51
N PHE A 37 7.82 7.79 -9.36
CA PHE A 37 9.01 7.91 -10.21
C PHE A 37 9.90 6.67 -10.09
N PHE A 38 10.12 6.16 -8.88
CA PHE A 38 10.82 4.89 -8.69
C PHE A 38 10.06 3.74 -9.38
N LEU A 39 8.75 3.61 -9.19
CA LEU A 39 7.95 2.54 -9.80
C LEU A 39 8.03 2.59 -11.34
N ALA A 40 8.05 3.78 -11.94
CA ALA A 40 8.17 3.95 -13.39
C ALA A 40 9.59 3.65 -13.92
N THR A 41 10.63 3.98 -13.15
CA THR A 41 12.02 3.99 -13.64
C THR A 41 12.91 2.90 -13.05
N ALA A 42 12.44 2.11 -12.08
CA ALA A 42 13.26 1.09 -11.43
C ALA A 42 13.84 0.09 -12.44
N PRO A 43 13.15 -0.36 -13.50
CA PRO A 43 13.75 -1.25 -14.52
C PRO A 43 14.81 -0.60 -15.42
N ALA A 44 14.96 0.72 -15.40
CA ALA A 44 15.92 1.43 -16.27
C ALA A 44 17.32 1.55 -15.65
N ASN A 45 18.34 1.67 -16.50
CA ASN A 45 19.73 2.05 -16.17
C ASN A 45 20.38 1.24 -15.03
N TRP A 46 20.30 -0.09 -15.11
CA TRP A 46 20.90 -0.97 -14.11
C TRP A 46 22.42 -1.01 -14.24
N GLN A 47 23.11 -1.02 -13.11
CA GLN A 47 24.56 -1.25 -13.09
C GLN A 47 24.87 -2.69 -13.53
N LYS A 48 26.03 -2.90 -14.14
CA LYS A 48 26.49 -4.25 -14.52
C LYS A 48 26.54 -5.14 -13.29
N ASN A 49 25.81 -6.25 -13.32
CA ASN A 49 25.61 -7.23 -12.23
C ASN A 49 24.62 -6.82 -11.11
N GLN A 50 23.94 -5.68 -11.23
CA GLN A 50 22.83 -5.39 -10.32
C GLN A 50 21.67 -6.36 -10.60
N ILE A 51 21.12 -6.96 -9.54
CA ILE A 51 19.99 -7.92 -9.63
C ILE A 51 18.78 -7.49 -8.80
N ILE A 52 18.95 -6.47 -7.94
CA ILE A 52 17.86 -5.82 -7.21
C ILE A 52 18.10 -4.30 -7.13
N ARG A 53 17.06 -3.50 -7.40
CA ARG A 53 16.98 -2.07 -7.06
C ARG A 53 15.96 -1.89 -5.95
N ARG A 54 16.30 -1.07 -4.95
CA ARG A 54 15.44 -0.82 -3.78
C ARG A 54 15.10 0.64 -3.63
N TYR A 55 13.89 0.90 -3.17
CA TYR A 55 13.44 2.19 -2.66
C TYR A 55 12.99 2.01 -1.21
N TYR A 56 13.46 2.90 -0.33
CA TYR A 56 13.07 2.91 1.07
C TYR A 56 11.81 3.76 1.24
N LEU A 57 10.76 3.20 1.82
CA LEU A 57 9.50 3.88 2.09
C LEU A 57 9.58 4.65 3.41
N ASN A 58 9.62 3.91 4.51
CA ASN A 58 9.75 4.41 5.87
C ASN A 58 10.15 3.24 6.79
N HIS A 59 10.25 3.49 8.10
CA HIS A 59 10.64 2.49 9.09
C HIS A 59 9.67 1.30 9.15
N ASP A 60 8.37 1.56 8.95
CA ASP A 60 7.31 0.58 9.18
C ASP A 60 7.10 -0.35 7.97
N GLU A 61 7.13 0.21 6.76
CA GLU A 61 6.95 -0.53 5.50
C GLU A 61 8.27 -1.06 4.93
N GLY A 62 9.40 -0.43 5.26
CA GLY A 62 10.73 -0.84 4.82
C GLY A 62 11.00 -0.54 3.35
N PHE A 63 11.38 -1.56 2.56
CA PHE A 63 11.77 -1.40 1.16
C PHE A 63 10.78 -1.99 0.18
N VAL A 64 10.72 -1.38 -1.00
CA VAL A 64 10.16 -1.91 -2.25
C VAL A 64 11.33 -2.38 -3.13
N SER A 65 11.27 -3.60 -3.63
CA SER A 65 12.36 -4.21 -4.40
C SER A 65 11.93 -4.51 -5.84
N CYS A 66 12.57 -3.84 -6.80
CA CYS A 66 12.56 -4.25 -8.21
C CYS A 66 13.59 -5.36 -8.40
N VAL A 67 13.14 -6.55 -8.79
CA VAL A 67 14.00 -7.73 -8.89
C VAL A 67 14.19 -8.10 -10.34
N PHE A 68 15.44 -8.20 -10.79
CA PHE A 68 15.79 -8.69 -12.12
C PHE A 68 16.09 -10.20 -12.06
N TRP A 69 15.32 -10.99 -12.80
CA TRP A 69 15.44 -12.45 -12.83
C TRP A 69 15.04 -12.98 -14.20
N ASN A 70 15.80 -13.92 -14.78
CA ASN A 70 15.51 -14.51 -16.10
C ASN A 70 15.13 -13.48 -17.19
N ASN A 71 15.89 -12.39 -17.30
CA ASN A 71 15.68 -11.28 -18.24
C ASN A 71 14.33 -10.54 -18.10
N LEU A 72 13.66 -10.68 -16.96
CA LEU A 72 12.42 -9.98 -16.63
C LEU A 72 12.56 -9.26 -15.28
N TYR A 73 11.68 -8.28 -15.08
CA TYR A 73 11.61 -7.51 -13.83
C TYR A 73 10.36 -7.91 -13.04
N PHE A 74 10.52 -8.05 -11.73
CA PHE A 74 9.50 -8.55 -10.83
C PHE A 74 9.34 -7.67 -9.60
N ILE A 75 8.13 -7.72 -9.05
CA ILE A 75 7.76 -7.16 -7.75
C ILE A 75 6.92 -8.19 -6.98
N THR A 76 7.12 -8.27 -5.66
CA THR A 76 6.36 -9.19 -4.81
C THR A 76 5.01 -8.59 -4.44
N GLY A 77 4.01 -9.45 -4.16
CA GLY A 77 2.71 -8.98 -3.68
C GLY A 77 2.82 -8.13 -2.41
N THR A 78 3.74 -8.49 -1.51
CA THR A 78 4.04 -7.71 -0.30
C THR A 78 4.56 -6.31 -0.62
N ASP A 79 5.48 -6.19 -1.56
CA ASP A 79 6.03 -4.88 -1.94
C ASP A 79 4.98 -4.00 -2.64
N ILE A 80 4.07 -4.60 -3.42
CA ILE A 80 2.92 -3.86 -3.98
C ILE A 80 2.05 -3.32 -2.84
N VAL A 81 1.67 -4.15 -1.86
CA VAL A 81 0.84 -3.76 -0.72
C VAL A 81 1.50 -2.62 0.06
N ARG A 82 2.81 -2.70 0.33
CA ARG A 82 3.59 -1.62 0.97
C ARG A 82 3.52 -0.30 0.21
N CYS A 83 3.61 -0.34 -1.12
CA CYS A 83 3.47 0.86 -1.95
C CYS A 83 2.09 1.52 -1.75
N ILE A 84 1.03 0.70 -1.69
CA ILE A 84 -0.32 1.23 -1.53
C ILE A 84 -0.53 1.75 -0.10
N VAL A 85 -0.10 1.02 0.93
CA VAL A 85 -0.13 1.47 2.34
C VAL A 85 0.56 2.81 2.49
N TYR A 86 1.81 2.91 2.02
CA TYR A 86 2.59 4.14 2.10
C TYR A 86 1.89 5.31 1.41
N ARG A 87 1.33 5.09 0.22
CA ARG A 87 0.57 6.12 -0.49
C ARG A 87 -0.66 6.58 0.27
N PHE A 88 -1.38 5.68 0.93
CA PHE A 88 -2.55 6.05 1.75
C PHE A 88 -2.13 6.93 2.93
N GLU A 89 -1.06 6.56 3.63
CA GLU A 89 -0.52 7.32 4.76
C GLU A 89 -0.06 8.72 4.32
N GLN A 90 0.73 8.81 3.25
CA GLN A 90 1.18 10.10 2.70
C GLN A 90 0.01 10.94 2.14
N PHE A 91 -1.00 10.30 1.58
CA PHE A 91 -2.21 10.98 1.11
C PHE A 91 -3.06 11.53 2.26
N GLY A 92 -2.76 11.15 3.51
CA GLY A 92 -3.44 11.64 4.70
C GLY A 92 -4.58 10.75 5.19
N ARG A 93 -4.61 9.47 4.77
CA ARG A 93 -5.55 8.48 5.28
C ARG A 93 -4.87 7.53 6.26
N GLU A 94 -5.46 7.42 7.44
CA GLU A 94 -5.03 6.46 8.45
C GLU A 94 -5.69 5.10 8.20
N ILE A 95 -4.89 4.03 8.21
CA ILE A 95 -5.37 2.66 8.06
C ILE A 95 -5.83 2.14 9.43
N THR A 96 -7.14 2.00 9.62
CA THR A 96 -7.76 1.61 10.89
C THR A 96 -7.85 0.09 11.05
N ASP A 97 -7.92 -0.66 9.94
CA ASP A 97 -7.90 -2.13 9.92
C ASP A 97 -6.89 -2.63 8.88
N ARG A 98 -5.61 -2.70 9.31
CA ARG A 98 -4.49 -3.05 8.43
C ARG A 98 -4.68 -4.41 7.76
N LYS A 99 -5.18 -5.41 8.49
CA LYS A 99 -5.39 -6.75 7.94
C LYS A 99 -6.42 -6.75 6.81
N LYS A 100 -7.60 -6.15 7.03
CA LYS A 100 -8.63 -6.08 5.99
C LYS A 100 -8.21 -5.21 4.80
N PHE A 101 -7.46 -4.15 5.06
CA PHE A 101 -6.90 -3.31 4.00
C PHE A 101 -5.99 -4.13 3.08
N GLU A 102 -5.01 -4.84 3.64
CA GLU A 102 -4.10 -5.71 2.89
C GLU A 102 -4.87 -6.81 2.15
N GLU A 103 -5.84 -7.46 2.80
CA GLU A 103 -6.71 -8.46 2.16
C GLU A 103 -7.47 -7.90 0.95
N GLY A 104 -7.92 -6.65 1.02
CA GLY A 104 -8.54 -5.91 -0.09
C GLY A 104 -7.59 -5.76 -1.27
N ILE A 105 -6.37 -5.27 -1.04
CA ILE A 105 -5.35 -5.13 -2.10
C ILE A 105 -4.97 -6.49 -2.68
N PHE A 106 -4.76 -7.51 -1.84
CA PHE A 106 -4.51 -8.87 -2.32
C PHE A 106 -5.67 -9.42 -3.13
N SER A 107 -6.91 -9.02 -2.84
CA SER A 107 -8.07 -9.37 -3.64
C SER A 107 -8.03 -8.73 -5.02
N ASP A 108 -7.71 -7.45 -5.11
CA ASP A 108 -7.60 -6.76 -6.39
C ASP A 108 -6.46 -7.38 -7.25
N LEU A 109 -5.35 -7.77 -6.63
CA LEU A 109 -4.23 -8.48 -7.27
C LEU A 109 -4.60 -9.88 -7.82
N ARG A 110 -5.76 -10.43 -7.48
CA ARG A 110 -6.25 -11.68 -8.10
C ARG A 110 -6.61 -11.49 -9.56
N SER A 111 -6.96 -10.25 -9.98
CA SER A 111 -7.32 -9.93 -11.36
C SER A 111 -6.16 -10.11 -12.35
N LEU A 112 -4.92 -9.92 -11.91
CA LEU A 112 -3.70 -10.11 -12.70
C LEU A 112 -3.47 -11.60 -12.95
N LYS A 113 -3.33 -12.07 -14.19
CA LYS A 113 -3.32 -13.51 -14.50
C LYS A 113 -1.91 -14.09 -14.50
N CYS A 114 -1.79 -15.35 -14.07
CA CYS A 114 -0.53 -16.08 -14.20
C CYS A 114 -0.24 -16.34 -15.69
N GLY A 115 1.02 -16.15 -16.09
CA GLY A 115 1.48 -16.27 -17.48
C GLY A 115 1.50 -14.94 -18.24
N SER A 116 0.57 -14.02 -17.98
CA SER A 116 0.55 -12.69 -18.60
C SER A 116 1.06 -11.58 -17.68
N ASP A 117 0.67 -11.60 -16.41
CA ASP A 117 0.91 -10.50 -15.45
C ASP A 117 1.78 -10.93 -14.26
N ALA A 118 1.88 -12.24 -14.04
CA ALA A 118 2.56 -12.83 -12.91
C ALA A 118 3.06 -14.24 -13.22
N VAL A 119 3.98 -14.72 -12.40
CA VAL A 119 4.38 -16.12 -12.31
C VAL A 119 3.88 -16.73 -11.00
N LEU A 120 3.52 -18.00 -11.04
CA LEU A 120 3.14 -18.76 -9.85
C LEU A 120 4.26 -19.73 -9.51
N GLU A 121 5.11 -19.33 -8.57
CA GLU A 121 6.28 -20.09 -8.18
C GLU A 121 5.92 -21.15 -7.13
N ALA A 122 6.43 -22.36 -7.34
CA ALA A 122 6.31 -23.45 -6.38
C ALA A 122 7.14 -23.15 -5.12
N SER A 123 6.74 -23.75 -3.99
CA SER A 123 7.50 -23.63 -2.75
C SER A 123 8.97 -24.02 -2.95
N LYS A 124 9.90 -23.25 -2.39
CA LYS A 124 11.36 -23.45 -2.49
C LYS A 124 11.92 -23.49 -3.92
N SER A 125 11.24 -22.90 -4.91
CA SER A 125 11.83 -22.73 -6.24
C SER A 125 13.11 -21.87 -6.17
N PRO A 126 14.03 -21.98 -7.16
CA PRO A 126 15.23 -21.15 -7.18
C PRO A 126 14.93 -19.65 -7.11
N PHE A 127 13.82 -19.22 -7.73
CA PHE A 127 13.40 -17.82 -7.69
C PHE A 127 12.90 -17.42 -6.30
N LEU A 128 12.07 -18.23 -5.63
CA LEU A 128 11.63 -17.90 -4.26
C LEU A 128 12.77 -17.99 -3.25
N ASP A 129 13.72 -18.88 -3.44
CA ASP A 129 14.95 -18.94 -2.64
C ASP A 129 15.80 -17.68 -2.81
N PHE A 130 15.96 -17.21 -4.05
CA PHE A 130 16.58 -15.93 -4.34
C PHE A 130 15.86 -14.77 -3.63
N LEU A 131 14.54 -14.66 -3.76
CA LEU A 131 13.75 -13.60 -3.12
C LEU A 131 13.85 -13.65 -1.59
N TYR A 132 13.81 -14.84 -1.00
CA TYR A 132 13.90 -15.03 0.45
C TYR A 132 15.29 -14.66 0.99
N LYS A 133 16.37 -15.14 0.36
CA LYS A 133 17.76 -14.79 0.72
C LYS A 133 18.04 -13.29 0.66
N ASN A 134 17.36 -12.60 -0.26
CA ASN A 134 17.44 -11.17 -0.40
C ASN A 134 16.32 -10.45 0.38
N SER A 135 15.63 -11.06 1.34
CA SER A 135 14.61 -10.37 2.17
C SER A 135 13.49 -9.66 1.38
N CYS A 136 13.19 -10.12 0.16
CA CYS A 136 12.04 -9.65 -0.64
C CYS A 136 10.75 -10.39 -0.24
N LEU A 137 10.89 -11.54 0.44
CA LEU A 137 9.81 -12.35 0.98
C LEU A 137 10.14 -12.82 2.39
N ARG A 138 9.11 -13.05 3.21
CA ARG A 138 9.24 -13.63 4.57
C ARG A 138 9.05 -15.15 4.60
N THR A 139 8.65 -15.76 3.49
CA THR A 139 8.38 -17.19 3.39
C THR A 139 8.77 -17.72 2.02
N GLN A 140 9.04 -19.02 1.93
CA GLN A 140 9.31 -19.76 0.70
C GLN A 140 8.16 -20.71 0.32
N LYS A 141 6.96 -20.49 0.87
CA LYS A 141 5.74 -21.17 0.40
C LYS A 141 5.44 -20.74 -1.03
N LYS A 142 4.59 -21.50 -1.74
CA LYS A 142 4.06 -21.11 -3.06
C LYS A 142 3.64 -19.64 -3.07
N GLN A 143 4.18 -18.85 -4.00
CA GLN A 143 3.90 -17.41 -4.12
C GLN A 143 3.55 -17.06 -5.56
N LYS A 144 2.67 -16.06 -5.69
CA LYS A 144 2.46 -15.36 -6.95
C LYS A 144 3.36 -14.12 -6.95
N VAL A 145 4.22 -14.00 -7.95
CA VAL A 145 5.16 -12.89 -8.12
C VAL A 145 4.83 -12.18 -9.43
N PHE A 146 4.75 -10.86 -9.41
CA PHE A 146 4.17 -10.09 -10.51
C PHE A 146 5.26 -9.55 -11.42
N PHE A 147 5.00 -9.51 -12.73
CA PHE A 147 5.85 -8.77 -13.66
C PHE A 147 5.72 -7.28 -13.35
N TRP A 148 6.87 -6.61 -13.25
CA TRP A 148 6.96 -5.22 -12.83
C TRP A 148 6.00 -4.30 -13.61
N PHE A 149 6.01 -4.42 -14.95
CA PHE A 149 5.20 -3.58 -15.83
C PHE A 149 3.72 -3.93 -15.88
N SER A 150 3.31 -5.07 -15.32
CA SER A 150 1.92 -5.53 -15.33
C SER A 150 1.12 -5.06 -14.12
N VAL A 151 1.76 -4.42 -13.13
CA VAL A 151 1.09 -3.98 -11.90
C VAL A 151 0.55 -2.55 -12.06
N PRO A 152 -0.79 -2.35 -12.06
CA PRO A 152 -1.37 -1.03 -12.21
C PRO A 152 -1.47 -0.33 -10.85
N HIS A 153 -0.34 0.12 -10.30
CA HIS A 153 -0.26 0.70 -8.95
C HIS A 153 -1.25 1.85 -8.68
N ASP A 154 -1.43 2.76 -9.64
CA ASP A 154 -2.38 3.87 -9.51
C ASP A 154 -3.83 3.38 -9.49
N LYS A 155 -4.15 2.38 -10.31
CA LYS A 155 -5.48 1.77 -10.31
C LYS A 155 -5.75 1.06 -8.98
N LEU A 156 -4.78 0.31 -8.45
CA LEU A 156 -4.93 -0.37 -7.15
C LEU A 156 -5.17 0.64 -6.02
N PHE A 157 -4.46 1.77 -6.03
CA PHE A 157 -4.70 2.86 -5.09
C PHE A 157 -6.11 3.45 -5.24
N ALA A 158 -6.52 3.78 -6.48
CA ALA A 158 -7.82 4.37 -6.77
C ALA A 158 -8.98 3.44 -6.41
N ASP A 159 -8.91 2.16 -6.81
CA ASP A 159 -9.93 1.14 -6.53
C ASP A 159 -10.06 0.92 -5.00
N ALA A 160 -8.95 0.95 -4.25
CA ALA A 160 -8.96 0.87 -2.79
C ALA A 160 -9.58 2.12 -2.14
N LEU A 161 -9.23 3.31 -2.63
CA LEU A 161 -9.73 4.58 -2.10
C LEU A 161 -11.24 4.70 -2.36
N GLU A 162 -11.68 4.45 -3.59
CA GLU A 162 -13.09 4.48 -3.98
C GLU A 162 -13.93 3.53 -3.11
N ARG A 163 -13.41 2.34 -2.81
CA ARG A 163 -14.11 1.36 -1.95
C ARG A 163 -14.32 1.86 -0.53
N ASP A 164 -13.36 2.56 0.06
CA ASP A 164 -13.53 3.16 1.39
C ASP A 164 -14.46 4.38 1.34
N LEU A 165 -14.31 5.26 0.34
CA LEU A 165 -15.21 6.41 0.17
C LEU A 165 -16.67 6.00 -0.06
N LYS A 166 -16.91 4.90 -0.81
CA LYS A 166 -18.27 4.34 -0.98
C LYS A 166 -18.87 3.86 0.34
N LYS A 167 -18.06 3.26 1.23
CA LYS A 167 -18.53 2.84 2.56
C LYS A 167 -18.83 4.05 3.45
N GLU A 168 -17.98 5.07 3.43
CA GLU A 168 -18.20 6.33 4.16
C GLU A 168 -19.50 7.01 3.71
N LYS A 169 -19.76 7.11 2.40
CA LYS A 169 -21.04 7.62 1.86
C LYS A 169 -22.26 6.80 2.32
N GLN A 170 -22.07 5.52 2.64
CA GLN A 170 -23.11 4.62 3.14
C GLN A 170 -23.16 4.54 4.68
N ASN A 171 -22.42 5.39 5.40
CA ASN A 171 -22.24 5.34 6.86
C ASN A 171 -21.75 3.97 7.38
N GLN A 172 -20.96 3.26 6.56
CA GLN A 172 -20.30 2.01 6.92
C GLN A 172 -18.83 2.26 7.23
N ALA A 173 -18.28 1.52 8.19
CA ALA A 173 -16.86 1.61 8.50
C ALA A 173 -15.99 1.07 7.34
N GLY A 174 -15.14 1.94 6.80
CA GLY A 174 -14.06 1.59 5.89
C GLY A 174 -12.88 0.91 6.58
N THR A 175 -11.84 0.59 5.80
CA THR A 175 -10.54 0.12 6.31
C THR A 175 -9.55 1.25 6.59
N THR A 176 -9.89 2.46 6.14
CA THR A 176 -9.13 3.70 6.34
C THR A 176 -10.06 4.85 6.68
N LYS A 177 -9.53 5.93 7.26
CA LYS A 177 -10.23 7.19 7.51
C LYS A 177 -9.37 8.38 7.12
N SER A 178 -9.99 9.45 6.60
CA SER A 178 -9.28 10.71 6.36
C SER A 178 -8.82 11.31 7.70
N LYS A 179 -7.54 11.67 7.80
CA LYS A 179 -6.91 12.18 9.04
C LYS A 179 -6.22 13.52 8.84
N THR A 180 -5.58 13.72 7.70
CA THR A 180 -4.89 14.96 7.33
C THR A 180 -5.17 15.32 5.87
N GLU A 181 -4.83 16.53 5.48
CA GLU A 181 -4.82 16.91 4.07
C GLU A 181 -3.77 16.10 3.28
N PRO A 182 -4.01 15.83 1.98
CA PRO A 182 -5.19 16.22 1.18
C PRO A 182 -6.46 15.36 1.38
N ALA A 183 -6.39 14.25 2.13
CA ALA A 183 -7.53 13.33 2.25
C ALA A 183 -8.77 13.94 2.93
N LEU A 184 -8.63 14.96 3.77
CA LEU A 184 -9.76 15.64 4.42
C LEU A 184 -10.60 16.45 3.44
N SER A 185 -9.95 17.19 2.53
CA SER A 185 -10.62 18.00 1.50
C SER A 185 -10.94 17.23 0.21
N PHE A 186 -10.49 15.98 0.08
CA PHE A 186 -10.73 15.16 -1.10
C PHE A 186 -12.21 14.81 -1.28
N GLY A 187 -12.84 15.37 -2.31
CA GLY A 187 -14.16 14.98 -2.78
C GLY A 187 -14.07 13.92 -3.88
N TYR A 188 -14.86 12.85 -3.74
CA TYR A 188 -15.08 11.89 -4.82
C TYR A 188 -16.48 12.13 -5.37
N ASP A 189 -16.56 12.63 -6.61
CA ASP A 189 -17.83 12.82 -7.32
C ASP A 189 -18.44 11.47 -7.74
#